data_AF-B3XNC7-F1
#
_entry.id   AF-B3XNC7-F1
#
_cell.length_a   1.000
_cell.length_b   1.000
_cell.length_c   1.000
_cell.angle_alpha   90.00
_cell.angle_beta   90.00
_cell.angle_gamma   90.00
#
_symmetry.space_group_name_H-M   'P 1'
#
loop_
_entity.id
_entity.type
_entity.pdbx_description
1 polymer ?
#
loop_
_entity_poly.entity_id
_entity_poly.type
_entity_poly.pdbx_seq_one_letter_code
_entity_poly.pdbx_strand_id
1 'polypeptide(L)'
;MLVLTSSDNNAVIYSGLIAAIVSGIVSLIGYSITAYIQNKNNKETLKVQKENSSDAIKTQKEIAKMGHKEKLFYESQLEWSNEVRKLITKFVLSCQKLNSLRKGIEEIRNDNRSFSSHNPDELEKEYQSKVDSLKDLSSNIEETIYNLQNTTTLIRLYLFHIDNSEEKKLINVMYDIVEHSIKDDGRKYDSHELDIFIELARKFFDKQMKELQNKIA
;
A
#
# COMPACT_ATOMS: atom_id res chain seq x y z
N MET A 1 -95.49 34.49 61.52
CA MET A 1 -94.21 33.91 61.98
C MET A 1 -93.26 33.90 60.80
N LEU A 2 -92.38 34.90 60.71
CA LEU A 2 -91.28 34.95 59.76
C LEU A 2 -90.06 35.26 60.61
N VAL A 3 -89.37 34.20 61.03
CA VAL A 3 -88.13 34.31 61.80
C VAL A 3 -87.02 34.52 60.79
N LEU A 4 -86.53 35.76 60.74
CA LEU A 4 -85.27 36.12 60.09
C LEU A 4 -84.13 35.60 60.97
N THR A 5 -83.48 34.52 60.55
CA THR A 5 -82.14 34.17 61.02
C THR A 5 -81.12 34.68 60.02
N SER A 6 -80.54 35.82 60.33
CA SER A 6 -79.33 36.35 59.72
C SER A 6 -78.09 35.83 60.46
N SER A 7 -77.01 35.70 59.69
CA SER A 7 -75.59 35.48 60.08
C SER A 7 -75.09 34.05 59.93
N ASP A 8 -74.23 33.86 58.90
CA ASP A 8 -72.94 33.12 58.95
C ASP A 8 -72.27 32.95 57.56
N ASN A 9 -72.62 33.76 56.57
CA ASN A 9 -72.04 33.68 55.22
C ASN A 9 -70.69 34.41 55.03
N ASN A 10 -70.22 35.20 55.99
CA ASN A 10 -68.97 35.97 55.83
C ASN A 10 -67.70 35.13 56.05
N ALA A 11 -67.73 34.08 56.86
CA ALA A 11 -66.54 33.25 57.12
C ALA A 11 -66.17 32.36 55.92
N VAL A 12 -67.18 31.82 55.22
CA VAL A 12 -66.98 30.90 54.08
C VAL A 12 -66.47 31.65 52.85
N ILE A 13 -67.00 32.84 52.56
CA ILE A 13 -66.60 33.66 51.41
C ILE A 13 -65.18 34.23 51.59
N TYR A 14 -64.82 34.68 52.81
CA TYR A 14 -63.45 35.12 53.10
C TYR A 14 -62.44 33.96 53.03
N SER A 15 -62.79 32.76 53.51
CA SER A 15 -61.89 31.60 53.44
C SER A 15 -61.65 31.11 51.99
N GLY A 16 -62.68 31.14 51.14
CA GLY A 16 -62.58 30.72 49.73
C GLY A 16 -61.78 31.68 48.87
N LEU A 17 -61.92 33.00 49.08
CA LEU A 17 -61.13 34.01 48.37
C LEU A 17 -59.64 33.96 48.79
N ILE A 18 -59.37 33.81 50.10
CA ILE A 18 -58.01 33.67 50.62
C ILE A 18 -57.38 32.36 50.10
N ALA A 19 -58.13 31.25 50.06
CA ALA A 19 -57.64 29.99 49.50
C ALA A 19 -57.33 30.09 47.99
N ALA A 20 -58.15 30.81 47.22
CA ALA A 20 -57.90 31.04 45.78
C ALA A 20 -56.67 31.92 45.53
N ILE A 21 -56.45 32.96 46.35
CA ILE A 21 -55.27 33.83 46.26
C ILE A 21 -54.00 33.05 46.66
N VAL A 22 -54.06 32.31 47.76
CA VAL A 22 -52.94 31.46 48.21
C VAL A 22 -52.63 30.38 47.18
N SER A 23 -53.65 29.72 46.61
CA SER A 23 -53.51 28.77 45.49
C SER A 23 -52.88 29.43 44.25
N GLY A 24 -53.33 30.63 43.88
CA GLY A 24 -52.78 31.39 42.75
C GLY A 24 -51.29 31.73 42.95
N ILE A 25 -50.91 32.19 44.15
CA ILE A 25 -49.53 32.51 44.50
C ILE A 25 -48.65 31.24 44.51
N VAL A 26 -49.12 30.15 45.11
CA VAL A 26 -48.39 28.87 45.13
C VAL A 26 -48.20 28.31 43.72
N SER A 27 -49.20 28.46 42.83
CA SER A 27 -49.09 28.03 41.42
C SER A 27 -48.06 28.86 40.63
N LEU A 28 -48.00 30.18 40.85
CA LEU A 28 -47.02 31.07 40.22
C LEU A 28 -45.59 30.79 40.70
N ILE A 29 -45.41 30.54 41.99
CA ILE A 29 -44.12 30.16 42.57
C ILE A 29 -43.69 28.78 42.04
N GLY A 30 -44.60 27.81 42.02
CA GLY A 30 -44.35 26.47 41.48
C GLY A 30 -43.96 26.50 40.00
N TYR A 31 -44.65 27.31 39.19
CA TYR A 31 -44.31 27.52 37.78
C TYR A 31 -42.94 28.18 37.60
N SER A 32 -42.63 29.21 38.40
CA SER A 32 -41.35 29.92 38.34
C SER A 32 -40.16 29.03 38.70
N ILE A 33 -40.31 28.18 39.72
CA ILE A 33 -39.30 27.18 40.12
C ILE A 33 -39.13 26.13 39.02
N THR A 34 -40.25 25.61 38.49
CA THR A 34 -40.23 24.60 37.41
C THR A 34 -39.57 25.14 36.15
N ALA A 35 -39.90 26.38 35.75
CA ALA A 35 -39.30 27.06 34.60
C ALA A 35 -37.80 27.32 34.81
N TYR A 36 -37.38 27.68 36.02
CA TYR A 36 -35.97 27.88 36.35
C TYR A 36 -35.18 26.56 36.26
N ILE A 37 -35.70 25.47 36.84
CA ILE A 37 -35.08 24.14 36.80
C ILE A 37 -35.03 23.61 35.36
N GLN A 38 -36.11 23.75 34.58
CA GLN A 38 -36.13 23.36 33.17
C GLN A 38 -35.10 24.15 32.35
N ASN A 39 -34.97 25.46 32.58
CA ASN A 39 -34.01 26.28 31.84
C ASN A 39 -32.56 25.93 32.21
N LYS A 40 -32.28 25.61 33.49
CA LYS A 40 -30.97 25.13 33.93
C LYS A 40 -30.64 23.77 33.30
N ASN A 41 -31.56 22.82 33.37
CA ASN A 41 -31.39 21.48 32.82
C ASN A 41 -31.27 21.50 31.29
N ASN A 42 -32.03 22.35 30.60
CA ASN A 42 -31.90 22.53 29.15
C ASN A 42 -30.53 23.09 28.76
N LYS A 43 -30.00 24.06 29.52
CA LYS A 43 -28.65 24.61 29.27
C LYS A 43 -27.55 23.58 29.50
N GLU A 44 -27.66 22.77 30.55
CA GLU A 44 -26.72 21.67 30.81
C GLU A 44 -26.82 20.59 29.72
N THR A 45 -28.03 20.21 29.32
CA THR A 45 -28.27 19.26 28.23
C THR A 45 -27.71 19.77 26.89
N LEU A 46 -27.89 21.05 26.57
CA LEU A 46 -27.32 21.70 25.39
C LEU A 46 -25.80 21.71 25.41
N LYS A 47 -25.18 21.93 26.59
CA LYS A 47 -23.72 21.86 26.75
C LYS A 47 -23.21 20.44 26.50
N VAL A 48 -23.82 19.44 27.13
CA VAL A 48 -23.45 18.03 26.95
C VAL A 48 -23.66 17.58 25.50
N GLN A 49 -24.76 17.98 24.85
CA GLN A 49 -24.97 17.69 23.43
C GLN A 49 -23.91 18.34 22.53
N LYS A 50 -23.50 19.57 22.84
CA LYS A 50 -22.47 20.28 22.08
C LYS A 50 -21.08 19.65 22.26
N GLU A 51 -20.76 19.23 23.48
CA GLU A 51 -19.54 18.48 23.80
C GLU A 51 -19.51 17.14 23.07
N ASN A 52 -20.57 16.34 23.17
CA ASN A 52 -20.69 15.06 22.46
C ASN A 52 -20.60 15.22 20.93
N SER A 53 -21.20 16.27 20.37
CA SER A 53 -21.12 16.55 18.93
C SER A 53 -19.71 16.97 18.51
N SER A 54 -19.04 17.77 19.33
CA SER A 54 -17.64 18.16 19.11
C SER A 54 -16.71 16.95 19.11
N ASP A 55 -16.90 16.05 20.07
CA ASP A 55 -16.06 14.86 20.19
C ASP A 55 -16.33 13.87 19.05
N ALA A 56 -17.59 13.69 18.64
CA ALA A 56 -17.93 12.92 17.45
C ALA A 56 -17.26 13.48 16.17
N ILE A 57 -17.25 14.81 15.99
CA ILE A 57 -16.58 15.45 14.84
C ILE A 57 -15.07 15.24 14.89
N LYS A 58 -14.45 15.33 16.08
CA LYS A 58 -13.01 15.04 16.24
C LYS A 58 -12.71 13.60 15.88
N THR A 59 -13.48 12.64 16.39
CA THR A 59 -13.31 11.22 16.09
C THR A 59 -13.49 10.95 14.60
N GLN A 60 -14.51 11.53 13.95
CA GLN A 60 -14.68 11.40 12.49
C GLN A 60 -13.50 11.99 11.71
N LYS A 61 -12.94 13.12 12.16
CA LYS A 61 -11.76 13.73 11.53
C LYS A 61 -10.51 12.85 11.69
N GLU A 62 -10.35 12.20 12.84
CA GLU A 62 -9.26 11.24 13.07
C GLU A 62 -9.45 9.99 12.23
N ILE A 63 -10.65 9.43 12.15
CA ILE A 63 -10.99 8.31 11.26
C ILE A 63 -10.69 8.67 9.80
N ALA A 64 -11.11 9.85 9.35
CA ALA A 64 -10.83 10.32 7.99
C ALA A 64 -9.33 10.50 7.72
N LYS A 65 -8.57 11.02 8.70
CA LYS A 65 -7.10 11.12 8.60
C LYS A 65 -6.43 9.75 8.56
N MET A 66 -6.89 8.80 9.37
CA MET A 66 -6.39 7.42 9.38
C MET A 66 -6.68 6.73 8.04
N GLY A 67 -7.91 6.82 7.55
CA GLY A 67 -8.28 6.29 6.24
C GLY A 67 -7.49 6.93 5.08
N HIS A 68 -7.20 8.24 5.15
CA HIS A 68 -6.36 8.89 4.15
C HIS A 68 -4.90 8.40 4.19
N LYS A 69 -4.32 8.21 5.39
CA LYS A 69 -2.97 7.64 5.55
C LYS A 69 -2.89 6.20 5.06
N GLU A 70 -3.91 5.40 5.35
CA GLU A 70 -4.01 4.02 4.91
C GLU A 70 -4.11 3.93 3.38
N LYS A 71 -4.91 4.80 2.75
CA LYS A 71 -4.95 4.91 1.29
C LYS A 71 -3.59 5.28 0.69
N LEU A 72 -2.92 6.30 1.23
CA LEU A 72 -1.58 6.70 0.78
C LEU A 72 -0.57 5.54 0.90
N PHE A 73 -0.64 4.77 1.98
CA PHE A 73 0.21 3.60 2.18
C PHE A 73 -0.01 2.55 1.07
N TYR A 74 -1.26 2.19 0.76
CA TYR A 74 -1.53 1.22 -0.30
C TYR A 74 -1.20 1.74 -1.71
N GLU A 75 -1.38 3.03 -1.96
CA GLU A 75 -0.94 3.67 -3.21
C GLU A 75 0.59 3.57 -3.38
N SER A 76 1.37 3.84 -2.32
CA SER A 76 2.82 3.62 -2.34
C SER A 76 3.20 2.16 -2.54
N GLN A 77 2.49 1.22 -1.92
CA GLN A 77 2.71 -0.21 -2.15
C GLN A 77 2.46 -0.62 -3.61
N LEU A 78 1.44 -0.04 -4.24
CA LEU A 78 1.15 -0.27 -5.66
C LEU A 78 2.25 0.30 -6.56
N GLU A 79 2.75 1.49 -6.25
CA GLU A 79 3.87 2.12 -6.97
C GLU A 79 5.13 1.25 -6.89
N TRP A 80 5.51 0.80 -5.69
CA TRP A 80 6.67 -0.08 -5.50
C TRP A 80 6.48 -1.41 -6.23
N SER A 81 5.29 -2.01 -6.18
CA SER A 81 4.98 -3.24 -6.93
C SER A 81 5.22 -3.05 -8.44
N ASN A 82 4.82 -1.91 -8.99
CA ASN A 82 5.06 -1.60 -10.40
C ASN A 82 6.55 -1.42 -10.71
N GLU A 83 7.33 -0.81 -9.81
CA GLU A 83 8.79 -0.72 -9.96
C GLU A 83 9.46 -2.09 -9.91
N VAL A 84 9.06 -2.97 -8.99
CA VAL A 84 9.54 -4.37 -8.96
C VAL A 84 9.24 -5.06 -10.28
N ARG A 85 8.04 -4.86 -10.86
CA ARG A 85 7.68 -5.46 -12.15
C ARG A 85 8.59 -5.00 -13.27
N LYS A 86 8.89 -3.70 -13.35
CA LYS A 86 9.82 -3.14 -14.35
C LYS A 86 11.23 -3.74 -14.18
N LEU A 87 11.70 -3.84 -12.94
CA LEU A 87 13.01 -4.41 -12.63
C LEU A 87 13.08 -5.90 -12.96
N ILE A 88 12.03 -6.68 -12.68
CA ILE A 88 11.95 -8.10 -13.07
C ILE A 88 12.00 -8.24 -14.59
N THR A 89 11.29 -7.41 -15.35
CA THR A 89 11.38 -7.41 -16.82
C THR A 89 12.80 -7.11 -17.28
N LYS A 90 13.46 -6.09 -16.69
CA LYS A 90 14.85 -5.76 -16.99
C LYS A 90 15.80 -6.93 -16.70
N PHE A 91 15.60 -7.59 -15.56
CA PHE A 91 16.36 -8.78 -15.18
C PHE A 91 16.24 -9.91 -16.21
N VAL A 92 15.01 -10.22 -16.63
CA VAL A 92 14.73 -11.23 -17.66
C VAL A 92 15.40 -10.88 -18.99
N LEU A 93 15.29 -9.63 -19.44
CA LEU A 93 15.93 -9.16 -20.67
C LEU A 93 17.46 -9.25 -20.58
N SER A 94 18.05 -8.95 -19.43
CA SER A 94 19.49 -9.11 -19.24
C SER A 94 19.94 -10.58 -19.29
N CYS A 95 19.12 -11.52 -18.78
CA CYS A 95 19.40 -12.96 -18.92
C CYS A 95 19.37 -13.39 -20.40
N GLN A 96 18.38 -12.93 -21.16
CA GLN A 96 18.27 -13.20 -22.61
C GLN A 96 19.43 -12.58 -23.41
N LYS A 97 19.84 -11.36 -23.05
CA LYS A 97 21.02 -10.71 -23.64
C LYS A 97 22.27 -11.54 -23.36
N LEU A 98 22.46 -12.02 -22.13
CA LEU A 98 23.60 -12.87 -21.76
C LEU A 98 23.63 -14.17 -22.58
N ASN A 99 22.48 -14.83 -22.73
CA ASN A 99 22.36 -16.03 -23.58
C ASN A 99 22.74 -15.76 -25.04
N SER A 100 22.34 -14.59 -25.58
CA SER A 100 22.66 -14.19 -26.96
C SER A 100 24.16 -13.91 -27.12
N LEU A 101 24.79 -13.22 -26.17
CA LEU A 101 26.23 -12.95 -26.17
C LEU A 101 27.05 -14.24 -26.08
N ARG A 102 26.65 -15.17 -25.19
CA ARG A 102 27.28 -16.49 -25.06
C ARG A 102 27.17 -17.31 -26.35
N LYS A 103 26.02 -17.24 -27.06
CA LYS A 103 25.86 -17.85 -28.38
C LYS A 103 26.83 -17.25 -29.41
N GLY A 104 27.03 -15.93 -29.41
CA GLY A 104 28.01 -15.28 -30.29
C GLY A 104 29.45 -15.76 -30.05
N ILE A 105 29.84 -15.96 -28.80
CA ILE A 105 31.16 -16.53 -28.45
C ILE A 105 31.29 -17.96 -28.98
N GLU A 106 30.26 -18.79 -28.82
CA GLU A 106 30.25 -20.16 -29.35
C GLU A 106 30.38 -20.19 -30.88
N GLU A 107 29.68 -19.29 -31.59
CA GLU A 107 29.73 -19.17 -33.05
C GLU A 107 31.15 -18.82 -33.53
N ILE A 108 31.79 -17.81 -32.92
CA ILE A 108 33.19 -17.45 -33.23
C ILE A 108 34.15 -18.61 -32.92
N ARG A 109 33.94 -19.31 -31.80
CA ARG A 109 34.77 -20.46 -31.41
C ARG A 109 34.64 -21.64 -32.38
N ASN A 110 33.45 -21.87 -32.92
CA ASN A 110 33.22 -22.93 -33.90
C ASN A 110 33.77 -22.56 -35.29
N ASP A 111 33.66 -21.29 -35.68
CA ASP A 111 34.21 -20.77 -36.95
C ASP A 111 35.76 -20.77 -36.98
N ASN A 112 36.41 -20.64 -35.82
CA ASN A 112 37.87 -20.82 -35.68
C ASN A 112 38.38 -22.23 -36.07
N ARG A 113 37.50 -23.21 -36.28
CA ARG A 113 37.88 -24.55 -36.75
C ARG A 113 37.98 -24.66 -38.27
N SER A 114 37.62 -23.62 -39.02
CA SER A 114 37.55 -23.62 -40.49
C SER A 114 38.27 -22.42 -41.13
N PHE A 115 39.51 -22.16 -40.73
CA PHE A 115 40.35 -21.20 -41.47
C PHE A 115 40.55 -21.67 -42.91
N SER A 116 40.20 -20.81 -43.86
CA SER A 116 40.17 -21.15 -45.30
C SER A 116 41.23 -20.41 -46.12
N SER A 117 41.87 -19.37 -45.56
CA SER A 117 42.91 -18.62 -46.27
C SER A 117 44.25 -19.34 -46.25
N HIS A 118 44.89 -19.39 -47.41
CA HIS A 118 46.26 -19.90 -47.59
C HIS A 118 47.30 -18.76 -47.53
N ASN A 119 46.87 -17.51 -47.34
CA ASN A 119 47.74 -16.32 -47.29
C ASN A 119 48.02 -15.89 -45.83
N PRO A 120 49.28 -15.85 -45.37
CA PRO A 120 49.65 -15.49 -44.00
C PRO A 120 49.12 -14.14 -43.52
N ASP A 121 49.16 -13.10 -44.37
CA ASP A 121 48.75 -11.73 -43.99
C ASP A 121 47.22 -11.62 -43.84
N GLU A 122 46.47 -12.38 -44.63
CA GLU A 122 45.01 -12.45 -44.52
C GLU A 122 44.60 -13.28 -43.30
N LEU A 123 45.33 -14.35 -43.02
CA LEU A 123 45.13 -15.18 -41.84
C LEU A 123 45.34 -14.37 -40.55
N GLU A 124 46.39 -13.55 -40.50
CA GLU A 124 46.68 -12.67 -39.36
C GLU A 124 45.56 -11.64 -39.15
N LYS A 125 45.07 -11.02 -40.24
CA LYS A 125 43.94 -10.08 -40.18
C LYS A 125 42.64 -10.75 -39.73
N GLU A 126 42.33 -11.94 -40.24
CA GLU A 126 41.15 -12.71 -39.85
C GLU A 126 41.21 -13.08 -38.36
N TYR A 127 42.38 -13.54 -37.90
CA TYR A 127 42.61 -13.87 -36.49
C TYR A 127 42.43 -12.64 -35.59
N GLN A 128 43.05 -11.52 -35.96
CA GLN A 128 42.95 -10.27 -35.19
C GLN A 128 41.50 -9.77 -35.10
N SER A 129 40.75 -9.82 -36.21
CA SER A 129 39.32 -9.46 -36.23
C SER A 129 38.48 -10.33 -35.27
N LYS A 130 38.77 -11.64 -35.19
CA LYS A 130 38.07 -12.55 -34.27
C LYS A 130 38.45 -12.28 -32.81
N VAL A 131 39.71 -11.98 -32.53
CA VAL A 131 40.18 -11.58 -31.18
C VAL A 131 39.47 -10.30 -30.72
N ASP A 132 39.37 -9.29 -31.59
CA ASP A 132 38.71 -8.03 -31.25
C ASP A 132 37.20 -8.21 -31.03
N SER A 133 36.55 -9.07 -31.82
CA SER A 133 35.14 -9.45 -31.62
C SER A 133 34.91 -10.16 -30.28
N LEU A 134 35.82 -11.06 -29.89
CA LEU A 134 35.75 -11.75 -28.59
C LEU A 134 35.94 -10.79 -27.42
N LYS A 135 36.84 -9.81 -27.53
CA LYS A 135 37.02 -8.77 -26.51
C LYS A 135 35.76 -7.93 -26.33
N ASP A 136 35.14 -7.51 -27.44
CA ASP A 136 33.89 -6.74 -27.40
C ASP A 136 32.75 -7.54 -26.74
N LEU A 137 32.59 -8.82 -27.12
CA LEU A 137 31.60 -9.70 -26.49
C LEU A 137 31.88 -9.92 -25.00
N SER A 138 33.14 -10.09 -24.61
CA SER A 138 33.54 -10.24 -23.20
C SER A 138 33.18 -9.00 -22.39
N SER A 139 33.49 -7.81 -22.91
CA SER A 139 33.14 -6.54 -22.24
C SER A 139 31.62 -6.38 -22.09
N ASN A 140 30.86 -6.71 -23.13
CA ASN A 140 29.40 -6.70 -23.08
C ASN A 140 28.82 -7.71 -22.07
N ILE A 141 29.47 -8.87 -21.89
CA ILE A 141 29.09 -9.88 -20.89
C ILE A 141 29.30 -9.32 -19.48
N GLU A 142 30.49 -8.76 -19.20
CA GLU A 142 30.80 -8.17 -17.91
C GLU A 142 29.81 -7.07 -17.53
N GLU A 143 29.51 -6.16 -18.47
CA GLU A 143 28.52 -5.10 -18.27
C GLU A 143 27.12 -5.67 -18.00
N THR A 144 26.74 -6.74 -18.71
CA THR A 144 25.44 -7.38 -18.55
C THR A 144 25.33 -8.09 -17.19
N ILE A 145 26.39 -8.73 -16.72
CA ILE A 145 26.46 -9.36 -15.38
C ILE A 145 26.36 -8.29 -14.28
N TYR A 146 27.09 -7.18 -14.42
CA TYR A 146 26.99 -6.05 -13.49
C TYR A 146 25.57 -5.48 -13.43
N ASN A 147 24.92 -5.32 -14.59
CA ASN A 147 23.53 -4.87 -14.67
C ASN A 147 22.54 -5.86 -14.03
N LEU A 148 22.77 -7.18 -14.15
CA LEU A 148 21.99 -8.22 -13.46
C LEU A 148 22.12 -8.11 -11.94
N GLN A 149 23.34 -7.96 -11.43
CA GLN A 149 23.61 -7.81 -9.99
C GLN A 149 22.95 -6.55 -9.41
N ASN A 150 23.06 -5.41 -10.11
CA ASN A 150 22.42 -4.17 -9.72
C ASN A 150 20.90 -4.29 -9.72
N THR A 151 20.33 -4.87 -10.77
CA THR A 151 18.88 -5.07 -10.88
C THR A 151 18.37 -5.98 -9.77
N THR A 152 19.09 -7.07 -9.46
CA THR A 152 18.77 -7.98 -8.35
C THR A 152 18.79 -7.25 -7.00
N THR A 153 19.79 -6.39 -6.79
CA THR A 153 19.91 -5.59 -5.56
C THR A 153 18.73 -4.62 -5.41
N LEU A 154 18.34 -3.93 -6.49
CA LEU A 154 17.18 -3.05 -6.48
C LEU A 154 15.89 -3.82 -6.20
N ILE A 155 15.69 -4.98 -6.83
CA ILE A 155 14.50 -5.82 -6.56
C ILE A 155 14.44 -6.20 -5.08
N ARG A 156 15.57 -6.61 -4.47
CA ARG A 156 15.62 -6.93 -3.03
C ARG A 156 15.28 -5.74 -2.13
N LEU A 157 15.66 -4.53 -2.52
CA LEU A 157 15.32 -3.33 -1.75
C LEU A 157 13.82 -2.98 -1.85
N TYR A 158 13.20 -3.23 -3.00
CA TYR A 158 11.77 -3.00 -3.21
C TYR A 158 10.88 -4.15 -2.71
N LEU A 159 11.42 -5.35 -2.52
CA LEU A 159 10.76 -6.48 -1.85
C LEU A 159 11.04 -6.42 -0.34
N PHE A 160 10.30 -5.58 0.36
CA PHE A 160 10.56 -5.26 1.77
C PHE A 160 9.92 -6.21 2.78
N HIS A 161 9.09 -7.18 2.36
CA HIS A 161 8.45 -8.11 3.29
C HIS A 161 9.36 -9.32 3.50
N ILE A 162 10.35 -9.17 4.38
CA ILE A 162 11.33 -10.21 4.73
C ILE A 162 10.68 -11.56 5.07
N ASP A 163 9.48 -11.59 5.64
CA ASP A 163 8.79 -12.84 6.01
C ASP A 163 7.89 -13.42 4.92
N ASN A 164 7.71 -12.73 3.79
CA ASN A 164 6.88 -13.19 2.69
C ASN A 164 7.56 -14.35 1.93
N SER A 165 6.93 -15.53 1.98
CA SER A 165 7.45 -16.74 1.33
C SER A 165 7.56 -16.61 -0.19
N GLU A 166 6.68 -15.84 -0.84
CA GLU A 166 6.70 -15.65 -2.29
C GLU A 166 7.82 -14.69 -2.71
N GLU A 167 8.06 -13.62 -1.94
CA GLU A 167 9.22 -12.74 -2.15
C GLU A 167 10.53 -13.50 -1.99
N LYS A 168 10.64 -14.37 -0.96
CA LYS A 168 11.80 -15.24 -0.77
C LYS A 168 12.05 -16.17 -1.97
N LYS A 169 11.00 -16.80 -2.51
CA LYS A 169 11.12 -17.67 -3.69
C LYS A 169 11.67 -16.90 -4.89
N LEU A 170 11.13 -15.71 -5.17
CA LEU A 170 11.62 -14.85 -6.25
C LEU A 170 13.10 -14.51 -6.08
N ILE A 171 13.48 -14.09 -4.87
CA ILE A 171 14.86 -13.72 -4.55
C ILE A 171 15.82 -14.90 -4.73
N ASN A 172 15.44 -16.08 -4.24
CA ASN A 172 16.29 -17.28 -4.36
C ASN A 172 16.54 -17.66 -5.82
N VAL A 173 15.50 -17.68 -6.66
CA VAL A 173 15.66 -17.99 -8.09
C VAL A 173 16.54 -16.95 -8.79
N MET A 174 16.40 -15.66 -8.47
CA MET A 174 17.30 -14.63 -9.01
C MET A 174 18.75 -14.86 -8.58
N TYR A 175 18.99 -15.30 -7.34
CA TYR A 175 20.35 -15.62 -6.89
C TYR A 175 20.94 -16.80 -7.62
N ASP A 176 20.17 -17.86 -7.82
CA ASP A 176 20.64 -19.03 -8.55
C ASP A 176 21.06 -18.64 -9.98
N ILE A 177 20.25 -17.77 -10.64
CA ILE A 177 20.55 -17.22 -11.97
C ILE A 177 21.81 -16.34 -11.95
N VAL A 178 21.94 -15.43 -10.98
CA VAL A 178 23.11 -14.54 -10.87
C VAL A 178 24.38 -15.33 -10.56
N GLU A 179 24.31 -16.31 -9.66
CA GLU A 179 25.42 -17.18 -9.31
C GLU A 179 25.87 -18.02 -10.51
N HIS A 180 24.91 -18.57 -11.28
CA HIS A 180 25.18 -19.23 -12.55
C HIS A 180 25.78 -18.26 -13.60
N SER A 181 25.40 -16.98 -13.58
CA SER A 181 26.01 -15.94 -14.43
C SER A 181 27.51 -15.79 -14.17
N ILE A 182 27.88 -15.80 -12.89
CA ILE A 182 29.22 -15.44 -12.40
C ILE A 182 30.18 -16.63 -12.45
N LYS A 183 29.68 -17.86 -12.24
CA LYS A 183 30.51 -19.07 -12.19
C LYS A 183 31.15 -19.50 -13.52
N ASP A 184 30.91 -18.75 -14.59
CA ASP A 184 31.66 -18.76 -15.85
C ASP A 184 31.88 -20.16 -16.46
N ASP A 185 30.85 -21.01 -16.44
CA ASP A 185 30.90 -22.32 -17.11
C ASP A 185 30.55 -22.21 -18.62
N GLY A 186 30.28 -21.00 -19.10
CA GLY A 186 29.87 -20.72 -20.48
C GLY A 186 28.50 -21.30 -20.86
N ARG A 187 27.76 -21.94 -19.93
CA ARG A 187 26.48 -22.56 -20.25
C ARG A 187 25.41 -21.51 -20.41
N LYS A 188 24.50 -21.70 -21.36
CA LYS A 188 23.33 -20.84 -21.51
C LYS A 188 22.36 -21.14 -20.37
N TYR A 189 21.60 -20.14 -19.92
CA TYR A 189 20.43 -20.41 -19.08
C TYR A 189 19.48 -21.30 -19.85
N ASP A 190 18.95 -22.30 -19.16
CA ASP A 190 17.82 -23.03 -19.70
C ASP A 190 16.65 -22.04 -19.84
N SER A 191 16.06 -22.00 -21.02
CA SER A 191 14.89 -21.15 -21.29
C SER A 191 13.75 -21.52 -20.34
N HIS A 192 13.69 -22.79 -19.92
CA HIS A 192 12.73 -23.28 -18.96
C HIS A 192 12.87 -22.65 -17.56
N GLU A 193 14.10 -22.42 -17.08
CA GLU A 193 14.34 -21.78 -15.77
C GLU A 193 13.85 -20.33 -15.75
N LEU A 194 14.07 -19.61 -16.86
CA LEU A 194 13.61 -18.24 -17.02
C LEU A 194 12.07 -18.17 -17.10
N ASP A 195 11.44 -19.11 -17.79
CA ASP A 195 9.98 -19.23 -17.85
C ASP A 195 9.37 -19.52 -16.47
N ILE A 196 9.99 -20.41 -15.68
CA ILE A 196 9.57 -20.68 -14.30
C ILE A 196 9.66 -19.40 -13.46
N PHE A 197 10.74 -18.63 -13.59
CA PHE A 197 10.90 -17.36 -12.89
C PHE A 197 9.81 -16.35 -13.27
N ILE A 198 9.51 -16.22 -14.56
CA ILE A 198 8.45 -15.33 -15.07
C ILE A 198 7.09 -15.73 -14.48
N GLU A 199 6.77 -17.02 -14.48
CA GLU A 199 5.50 -17.51 -13.92
C GLU A 199 5.39 -17.31 -12.40
N LEU A 200 6.49 -17.46 -11.66
CA LEU A 200 6.54 -17.11 -10.24
C LEU A 200 6.27 -15.62 -10.03
N ALA A 201 6.89 -14.75 -10.82
CA ALA A 201 6.69 -13.30 -10.74
C ALA A 201 5.24 -12.92 -11.06
N ARG A 202 4.65 -13.50 -12.11
CA ARG A 202 3.24 -13.28 -12.47
C ARG A 202 2.30 -13.68 -11.35
N LYS A 203 2.50 -14.85 -10.73
CA LYS A 203 1.68 -15.31 -9.59
C LYS A 203 1.82 -14.41 -8.37
N PHE A 204 3.04 -13.98 -8.06
CA PHE A 204 3.29 -13.02 -6.98
C PHE A 204 2.52 -11.71 -7.21
N PHE A 205 2.65 -11.11 -8.39
CA PHE A 205 1.97 -9.85 -8.70
C PHE A 205 0.45 -9.98 -8.74
N ASP A 206 -0.09 -11.09 -9.27
CA ASP A 206 -1.54 -11.33 -9.29
C ASP A 206 -2.11 -11.40 -7.87
N LYS A 207 -1.41 -12.12 -6.96
CA LYS A 207 -1.79 -12.18 -5.55
C LYS A 207 -1.70 -10.80 -4.88
N GLN A 208 -0.59 -10.10 -5.06
CA GLN A 208 -0.38 -8.78 -4.46
C GLN A 208 -1.42 -7.76 -4.96
N MET A 209 -1.78 -7.80 -6.25
CA MET A 209 -2.79 -6.92 -6.83
C MET A 209 -4.18 -7.18 -6.26
N LYS A 210 -4.57 -8.45 -6.11
CA LYS A 210 -5.86 -8.83 -5.49
C LYS A 210 -5.94 -8.37 -4.04
N GLU A 211 -4.86 -8.54 -3.27
CA GLU A 211 -4.79 -8.09 -1.88
C GLU A 211 -4.88 -6.56 -1.76
N LEU A 212 -4.21 -5.81 -2.65
CA LEU A 212 -4.26 -4.35 -2.67
C LEU A 212 -5.62 -3.81 -3.13
N GLN A 213 -6.23 -4.40 -4.16
CA GLN A 213 -7.57 -4.00 -4.64
C GLN A 213 -8.63 -4.12 -3.55
N ASN A 214 -8.60 -5.20 -2.76
CA ASN A 214 -9.53 -5.41 -1.65
C ASN A 214 -9.34 -4.42 -0.48
N LYS A 215 -8.20 -3.74 -0.41
CA LYS A 215 -7.84 -2.80 0.66
C LYS A 215 -7.99 -1.33 0.24
N ILE A 216 -7.98 -1.05 -1.06
CA ILE A 216 -8.19 0.29 -1.63
C ILE A 216 -9.67 0.56 -1.95
N ALA A 217 -10.44 -0.48 -2.28
CA ALA A 217 -11.88 -0.42 -2.55
C ALA A 217 -12.71 -0.21 -1.27
#